data_AF-H2YA31-F1
#
_entry.id   AF-H2YA31-F1
#
_cell.length_a   1.000
_cell.length_b   1.000
_cell.length_c   1.000
_cell.angle_alpha   90.00
_cell.angle_beta   90.00
_cell.angle_gamma   90.00
#
_symmetry.space_group_name_H-M   'P 1'
#
loop_
_entity.id
_entity.type
_entity.pdbx_description
1 polymer ?
#
loop_
_entity_poly.entity_id
_entity_poly.type
_entity_poly.pdbx_seq_one_letter_code
_entity_poly.pdbx_strand_id
1 'polypeptide(L)'
;MTDMQDFKYKDKTPSEVLVELATQHGMNVHDEEFHKILDDGDELSKFRERFEIPKLCSYPGVECDLTKDNDCVYFCGHSLGLQPKSTKSHIQQVLENWKQNADESRFLTSYPSAFCDNQAKKGLSELVGCYENEVVAMNSLTTNLHLLMTSFYQPTKNRYKILIEQNAFPSDYYVVASQIRLAGYDE
;
A
#
# COMPACT_ATOMS: atom_id res chain seq x y z
N MET A 1 -3.75 -18.94 -13.42
CA MET A 1 -4.69 -17.99 -14.04
C MET A 1 -6.08 -18.51 -13.75
N THR A 2 -6.69 -18.02 -12.67
CA THR A 2 -8.12 -18.24 -12.41
C THR A 2 -8.87 -17.43 -13.45
N ASP A 3 -9.82 -18.05 -14.15
CA ASP A 3 -10.60 -17.39 -15.20
C ASP A 3 -11.26 -16.13 -14.65
N MET A 4 -10.93 -14.98 -15.25
CA MET A 4 -11.56 -13.68 -14.97
C MET A 4 -13.06 -13.67 -15.39
N GLN A 5 -13.58 -14.79 -15.91
CA GLN A 5 -14.95 -14.97 -16.38
C GLN A 5 -15.98 -15.18 -15.25
N ASP A 6 -15.55 -15.45 -14.01
CA ASP A 6 -16.43 -15.68 -12.85
C ASP A 6 -16.51 -14.49 -11.88
N PHE A 7 -16.36 -13.25 -12.36
CA PHE A 7 -16.64 -12.09 -11.51
C PHE A 7 -18.12 -12.04 -11.15
N LYS A 8 -18.46 -12.01 -9.85
CA LYS A 8 -19.83 -12.14 -9.34
C LYS A 8 -20.85 -11.13 -9.91
N TYR A 9 -20.38 -10.01 -10.44
CA TYR A 9 -21.22 -8.98 -11.04
C TYR A 9 -21.12 -8.88 -12.58
N LYS A 10 -20.40 -9.80 -13.24
CA LYS A 10 -20.23 -9.84 -14.70
C LYS A 10 -19.80 -8.46 -15.24
N ASP A 11 -20.49 -7.94 -16.25
CA ASP A 11 -20.17 -6.68 -16.93
C ASP A 11 -20.90 -5.45 -16.34
N LYS A 12 -21.55 -5.58 -15.17
CA LYS A 12 -22.30 -4.47 -14.57
C LYS A 12 -21.37 -3.43 -13.97
N THR A 13 -21.73 -2.16 -14.13
CA THR A 13 -21.08 -1.05 -13.43
C THR A 13 -21.42 -1.08 -11.94
N PRO A 14 -20.57 -0.49 -11.06
CA PRO A 14 -20.88 -0.38 -9.64
C PRO A 14 -22.23 0.28 -9.35
N SER A 15 -22.62 1.29 -10.14
CA SER A 15 -23.91 1.96 -9.99
C SER A 15 -25.08 1.03 -10.28
N GLU A 16 -25.02 0.24 -11.35
CA GLU A 16 -26.06 -0.74 -11.69
C GLU A 16 -26.19 -1.81 -10.60
N VAL A 17 -25.04 -2.32 -10.10
CA VAL A 17 -25.03 -3.30 -9.01
C VAL A 17 -25.69 -2.75 -7.75
N LEU A 18 -25.34 -1.52 -7.33
CA LEU A 18 -25.90 -0.91 -6.13
C LEU A 18 -27.40 -0.62 -6.26
N VAL A 19 -27.85 -0.10 -7.41
CA VAL A 19 -29.27 0.17 -7.66
C VAL A 19 -30.09 -1.11 -7.66
N GLU A 20 -29.60 -2.17 -8.31
CA GLU A 20 -30.29 -3.46 -8.31
C GLU A 20 -30.36 -4.07 -6.90
N LEU A 21 -29.26 -4.06 -6.14
CA LEU A 21 -29.23 -4.56 -4.76
C LEU A 21 -30.18 -3.78 -3.85
N ALA A 22 -30.22 -2.45 -3.96
CA ALA A 22 -31.16 -1.62 -3.19
C ALA A 22 -32.60 -1.94 -3.56
N THR A 23 -32.90 -2.06 -4.86
CA THR A 23 -34.25 -2.39 -5.36
C THR A 23 -34.70 -3.77 -4.88
N GLN A 24 -33.81 -4.76 -4.83
CA GLN A 24 -34.11 -6.10 -4.30
C GLN A 24 -34.53 -6.08 -2.82
N HIS A 25 -34.06 -5.10 -2.05
CA HIS A 25 -34.42 -4.89 -0.65
C HIS A 25 -35.55 -3.87 -0.46
N GLY A 26 -36.13 -3.33 -1.55
CA GLY A 26 -37.18 -2.31 -1.50
C GLY A 26 -36.70 -0.96 -0.97
N MET A 27 -35.39 -0.66 -1.11
CA MET A 27 -34.73 0.54 -0.60
C MET A 27 -34.17 1.42 -1.72
N ASN A 28 -33.78 2.65 -1.38
CA ASN A 28 -32.99 3.54 -2.22
C ASN A 28 -31.49 3.43 -1.85
N VAL A 29 -30.60 3.68 -2.82
CA VAL A 29 -29.14 3.68 -2.60
C VAL A 29 -28.66 4.70 -1.55
N HIS A 30 -29.48 5.71 -1.24
CA HIS A 30 -29.19 6.74 -0.24
C HIS A 30 -29.71 6.40 1.16
N ASP A 31 -30.44 5.29 1.34
CA ASP A 31 -30.98 4.90 2.64
C ASP A 31 -29.89 4.32 3.55
N GLU A 32 -29.82 4.77 4.81
CA GLU A 32 -28.80 4.31 5.77
C GLU A 32 -28.90 2.80 6.05
N GLU A 33 -30.12 2.27 6.11
CA GLU A 33 -30.35 0.82 6.29
C GLU A 33 -29.77 0.00 5.13
N PHE A 34 -29.74 0.56 3.92
CA PHE A 34 -29.09 -0.10 2.78
C PHE A 34 -27.56 -0.13 2.95
N HIS A 35 -26.96 0.91 3.52
CA HIS A 35 -25.51 0.92 3.79
C HIS A 35 -25.12 -0.14 4.82
N LYS A 36 -25.95 -0.37 5.84
CA LYS A 36 -25.76 -1.45 6.82
C LYS A 36 -25.80 -2.83 6.16
N ILE A 37 -26.71 -3.06 5.22
CA ILE A 37 -26.77 -4.30 4.44
C ILE A 37 -25.48 -4.52 3.64
N LEU A 38 -24.91 -3.45 3.07
CA LEU A 38 -23.64 -3.53 2.35
C LEU A 38 -22.47 -3.88 3.28
N ASP A 39 -22.40 -3.25 4.45
CA ASP A 39 -21.37 -3.54 5.46
C ASP A 39 -21.50 -4.97 6.02
N ASP A 40 -22.72 -5.43 6.33
CA ASP A 40 -22.99 -6.78 6.83
C ASP A 40 -22.68 -7.86 5.77
N GLY A 41 -22.84 -7.52 4.49
CA GLY A 41 -22.52 -8.38 3.34
C GLY A 41 -21.05 -8.36 2.92
N ASP A 42 -20.21 -7.52 3.53
CA ASP A 42 -18.79 -7.42 3.18
C ASP A 42 -17.98 -8.59 3.79
N GLU A 43 -17.60 -9.54 2.94
CA GLU A 43 -16.74 -10.68 3.28
C GLU A 43 -15.35 -10.26 3.82
N LEU A 44 -14.94 -9.01 3.58
CA LEU A 44 -13.68 -8.44 4.02
C LEU A 44 -13.80 -7.59 5.29
N SER A 45 -15.01 -7.38 5.82
CA SER A 45 -15.28 -6.51 6.99
C SER A 45 -14.37 -6.80 8.19
N LYS A 46 -14.11 -8.08 8.47
CA LYS A 46 -13.20 -8.55 9.54
C LYS A 46 -11.78 -8.01 9.46
N PHE A 47 -11.30 -7.62 8.29
CA PHE A 47 -9.94 -7.05 8.16
C PHE A 47 -9.85 -5.68 8.82
N ARG A 48 -10.95 -4.93 8.93
CA ARG A 48 -10.99 -3.63 9.63
C ARG A 48 -10.46 -3.74 11.06
N GLU A 49 -10.78 -4.84 11.75
CA GLU A 49 -10.35 -5.08 13.13
C GLU A 49 -8.84 -5.25 13.29
N ARG A 50 -8.10 -5.47 12.20
CA ARG A 50 -6.65 -5.65 12.19
C ARG A 50 -5.86 -4.34 12.15
N PHE A 51 -6.53 -3.19 12.08
CA PHE A 51 -5.89 -1.88 12.00
C PHE A 51 -6.22 -1.01 13.21
N GLU A 52 -5.28 -0.16 13.58
CA GLU A 52 -5.49 0.91 14.57
C GLU A 52 -6.15 2.10 13.86
N ILE A 53 -7.44 2.32 14.11
CA ILE A 53 -8.20 3.45 13.55
C ILE A 53 -8.19 4.58 14.58
N PRO A 54 -7.76 5.80 14.21
CA PRO A 54 -7.76 6.93 15.14
C PRO A 54 -9.16 7.24 15.67
N LYS A 55 -9.24 7.69 16.93
CA LYS A 55 -10.47 8.15 17.56
C LYS A 55 -10.63 9.65 17.39
N LEU A 56 -11.86 10.12 17.11
CA LEU A 56 -12.16 11.54 16.88
C LEU A 56 -11.61 12.44 17.98
N CYS A 57 -11.82 12.09 19.26
CA CYS A 57 -11.39 12.94 20.37
C CYS A 57 -9.88 12.98 20.60
N SER A 58 -9.14 12.04 20.01
CA SER A 58 -7.67 12.00 20.06
C SER A 58 -7.02 12.57 18.80
N TYR A 59 -7.79 12.83 17.75
CA TYR A 59 -7.25 13.29 16.49
C TYR A 59 -6.93 14.80 16.55
N PRO A 60 -5.70 15.21 16.18
CA PRO A 60 -5.31 16.62 16.26
C PRO A 60 -6.23 17.51 15.41
N GLY A 61 -6.69 18.62 15.99
CA GLY A 61 -7.48 19.63 15.28
C GLY A 61 -8.96 19.28 15.08
N VAL A 62 -9.47 18.23 15.74
CA VAL A 62 -10.89 17.87 15.73
C VAL A 62 -11.55 18.32 17.03
N GLU A 63 -12.58 19.18 16.92
CA GLU A 63 -13.46 19.47 18.05
C GLU A 63 -14.30 18.22 18.34
N CYS A 64 -14.22 17.70 19.56
CA CYS A 64 -14.89 16.45 19.92
C CYS A 64 -15.81 16.61 21.12
N ASP A 65 -16.99 16.03 21.00
CA ASP A 65 -17.86 15.71 22.12
C ASP A 65 -17.40 14.36 22.71
N LEU A 66 -16.88 14.38 23.94
CA LEU A 66 -16.40 13.17 24.64
C LEU A 66 -17.49 12.10 24.81
N THR A 67 -18.76 12.45 24.65
CA THR A 67 -19.87 11.48 24.66
C THR A 67 -20.01 10.71 23.34
N LYS A 68 -19.26 11.07 22.30
CA LYS A 68 -19.30 10.50 20.94
C LYS A 68 -17.90 10.25 20.35
N ASP A 69 -17.03 9.59 21.12
CA ASP A 69 -15.67 9.24 20.67
C ASP A 69 -15.64 8.06 19.67
N ASN A 70 -16.20 8.30 18.49
CA ASN A 70 -16.22 7.34 17.39
C ASN A 70 -14.86 7.26 16.68
N ASP A 71 -14.71 6.22 15.86
CA ASP A 71 -13.58 6.12 14.93
C ASP A 71 -13.63 7.26 13.89
N CYS A 72 -12.45 7.76 13.50
CA CYS A 72 -12.33 8.70 12.39
C CYS A 72 -12.73 8.05 11.07
N VAL A 73 -13.39 8.83 10.20
CA VAL A 73 -13.54 8.48 8.77
C VAL A 73 -12.23 8.82 8.06
N TYR A 74 -11.35 7.83 7.90
CA TYR A 74 -10.00 8.03 7.39
C TYR A 74 -9.87 7.69 5.90
N PHE A 75 -10.02 8.71 5.03
CA PHE A 75 -9.88 8.57 3.57
C PHE A 75 -8.49 8.93 3.02
N CYS A 76 -7.47 8.99 3.89
CA CYS A 76 -6.09 9.35 3.52
C CYS A 76 -5.14 8.14 3.40
N GLY A 77 -5.67 6.91 3.35
CA GLY A 77 -4.87 5.68 3.32
C GLY A 77 -3.92 5.54 2.12
N HIS A 78 -4.19 6.27 1.03
CA HIS A 78 -3.32 6.33 -0.15
C HIS A 78 -2.02 7.10 0.08
N SER A 79 -1.99 8.00 1.07
CA SER A 79 -0.79 8.76 1.45
C SER A 79 -0.04 8.07 2.58
N LEU A 80 -0.76 7.73 3.66
CA LEU A 80 -0.21 6.96 4.78
C LEU A 80 -1.24 5.92 5.24
N GLY A 81 -0.91 4.65 5.09
CA GLY A 81 -1.77 3.56 5.54
C GLY A 81 -1.94 3.55 7.06
N LEU A 82 -3.10 3.10 7.54
CA LEU A 82 -3.32 2.85 8.96
C LEU A 82 -2.35 1.79 9.47
N GLN A 83 -1.91 1.92 10.71
CA GLN A 83 -1.01 0.96 11.34
C GLN A 83 -1.73 -0.39 11.56
N PRO A 84 -1.20 -1.51 11.06
CA PRO A 84 -1.66 -2.83 11.49
C PRO A 84 -1.38 -3.04 12.98
N LYS A 85 -2.35 -3.60 13.72
CA LYS A 85 -2.22 -3.87 15.17
C LYS A 85 -1.01 -4.75 15.50
N SER A 86 -0.64 -5.66 14.59
CA SER A 86 0.50 -6.55 14.74
C SER A 86 1.86 -5.83 14.62
N THR A 87 1.93 -4.61 14.08
CA THR A 87 3.21 -3.91 13.86
C THR A 87 3.99 -3.73 15.16
N LYS A 88 3.31 -3.38 16.26
CA LYS A 88 3.96 -3.16 17.57
C LYS A 88 4.68 -4.41 18.07
N SER A 89 4.03 -5.57 18.00
CA SER A 89 4.62 -6.83 18.49
C SER A 89 5.84 -7.26 17.66
N HIS A 90 5.77 -7.12 16.34
CA HIS A 90 6.89 -7.45 15.44
C HIS A 90 8.11 -6.57 15.70
N ILE A 91 7.92 -5.25 15.80
CA ILE A 91 9.01 -4.32 16.12
C ILE A 91 9.61 -4.65 17.49
N GLN A 92 8.76 -4.88 18.51
CA GLN A 92 9.23 -5.21 19.85
C GLN A 92 10.07 -6.50 19.87
N GLN A 93 9.71 -7.49 19.05
CA GLN A 93 10.47 -8.73 18.94
C GLN A 93 11.85 -8.51 18.32
N VAL A 94 11.96 -7.71 17.26
CA VAL A 94 13.26 -7.32 16.67
C VAL A 94 14.13 -6.60 17.72
N LEU A 95 13.55 -5.67 18.47
CA LEU A 95 14.26 -4.93 19.52
C LEU A 95 14.72 -5.85 20.67
N GLU A 96 13.87 -6.79 21.10
CA GLU A 96 14.22 -7.73 22.17
C GLU A 96 15.31 -8.70 21.72
N ASN A 97 15.27 -9.18 20.48
CA ASN A 97 16.33 -10.02 19.93
C ASN A 97 17.67 -9.29 19.91
N TRP A 98 17.68 -8.03 19.50
CA TRP A 98 18.89 -7.22 19.53
C TRP A 98 19.41 -7.02 20.96
N LYS A 99 18.53 -6.64 21.90
CA LYS A 99 18.87 -6.48 23.31
C LYS A 99 19.48 -7.74 23.93
N GLN A 100 18.95 -8.92 23.61
CA GLN A 100 19.39 -10.19 24.19
C GLN A 100 20.64 -10.77 23.53
N ASN A 101 20.77 -10.63 22.21
CA ASN A 101 21.74 -11.38 21.41
C ASN A 101 22.80 -10.51 20.73
N ALA A 102 22.67 -9.18 20.79
CA ALA A 102 23.56 -8.22 20.14
C ALA A 102 23.85 -8.60 18.67
N ASP A 103 25.11 -8.87 18.32
CA ASP A 103 25.55 -9.22 16.97
C ASP A 103 24.92 -10.51 16.43
N GLU A 104 24.62 -11.47 17.29
CA GLU A 104 24.03 -12.76 16.91
C GLU A 104 22.56 -12.62 16.45
N SER A 105 21.91 -11.49 16.78
CA SER A 105 20.57 -11.17 16.28
C SER A 105 20.48 -11.09 14.76
N ARG A 106 21.61 -10.88 14.08
CA ARG A 106 21.69 -10.85 12.61
C ARG A 106 21.28 -12.15 11.95
N PHE A 107 21.49 -13.30 12.60
CA PHE A 107 21.34 -14.62 11.97
C PHE A 107 20.52 -15.62 12.80
N LEU A 108 20.62 -15.61 14.12
CA LEU A 108 20.19 -16.74 14.97
C LEU A 108 18.92 -16.46 15.78
N THR A 109 18.07 -15.52 15.33
CA THR A 109 16.86 -15.12 16.05
C THR A 109 15.61 -15.17 15.19
N SER A 110 14.45 -15.00 15.83
CA SER A 110 13.16 -14.84 15.14
C SER A 110 13.13 -13.46 14.47
N TYR A 111 13.08 -13.36 13.14
CA TYR A 111 13.36 -12.11 12.38
C TYR A 111 14.86 -11.72 12.36
N PRO A 112 15.72 -12.57 11.76
CA PRO A 112 17.14 -12.25 11.61
C PRO A 112 17.32 -11.02 10.70
N SER A 113 18.05 -10.01 11.16
CA SER A 113 18.17 -8.74 10.43
C SER A 113 18.92 -8.86 9.11
N ALA A 114 19.80 -9.85 8.94
CA ALA A 114 20.51 -10.09 7.68
C ALA A 114 19.61 -10.58 6.54
N PHE A 115 18.42 -11.09 6.86
CA PHE A 115 17.47 -11.66 5.90
C PHE A 115 16.08 -11.03 6.04
N CYS A 116 16.01 -9.80 6.56
CA CYS A 116 14.74 -9.15 6.86
C CYS A 116 13.90 -8.88 5.60
N ASP A 117 14.55 -8.69 4.45
CA ASP A 117 13.92 -8.49 3.14
C ASP A 117 13.15 -9.74 2.66
N ASN A 118 13.64 -10.94 3.01
CA ASN A 118 13.04 -12.20 2.54
C ASN A 118 11.61 -12.40 3.02
N GLN A 119 11.26 -11.90 4.21
CA GLN A 119 9.94 -12.12 4.81
C GLN A 119 8.81 -11.53 3.97
N ALA A 120 9.07 -10.43 3.26
CA ALA A 120 8.06 -9.75 2.45
C ALA A 120 7.98 -10.29 1.02
N LYS A 121 8.98 -11.05 0.54
CA LYS A 121 9.12 -11.41 -0.89
C LYS A 121 7.90 -12.10 -1.46
N LYS A 122 7.42 -13.16 -0.80
CA LYS A 122 6.23 -13.89 -1.25
C LYS A 122 4.98 -13.01 -1.34
N GLY A 123 4.71 -12.23 -0.30
CA GLY A 123 3.55 -11.34 -0.29
C GLY A 123 3.64 -10.25 -1.35
N LEU A 124 4.83 -9.68 -1.55
CA LEU A 124 5.08 -8.70 -2.60
C LEU A 124 4.93 -9.31 -4.00
N SER A 125 5.47 -10.51 -4.24
CA SER A 125 5.38 -11.19 -5.54
C SER A 125 3.95 -11.53 -5.92
N GLU A 126 3.14 -11.97 -4.95
CA GLU A 126 1.70 -12.20 -5.15
C GLU A 126 0.96 -10.89 -5.45
N LEU A 127 1.33 -9.78 -4.80
CA LEU A 127 0.69 -8.48 -4.98
C LEU A 127 1.00 -7.85 -6.35
N VAL A 128 2.25 -7.93 -6.82
CA VAL A 128 2.65 -7.34 -8.12
C VAL A 128 2.60 -8.32 -9.29
N GLY A 129 2.36 -9.61 -9.03
CA GLY A 129 2.22 -10.64 -10.06
C GLY A 129 3.54 -11.05 -10.71
N CYS A 130 4.62 -11.21 -9.95
CA CYS A 130 5.93 -11.64 -10.43
C CYS A 130 6.45 -12.89 -9.70
N TYR A 131 7.64 -13.39 -10.06
CA TYR A 131 8.30 -14.43 -9.28
C TYR A 131 9.01 -13.86 -8.04
N GLU A 132 9.20 -14.67 -7.00
CA GLU A 132 9.86 -14.23 -5.75
C GLU A 132 11.30 -13.71 -5.96
N ASN A 133 11.99 -14.18 -7.01
CA ASN A 133 13.34 -13.74 -7.38
C ASN A 133 13.35 -12.48 -8.28
N GLU A 134 12.19 -11.92 -8.61
CA GLU A 134 12.03 -10.68 -9.38
C GLU A 134 11.65 -9.47 -8.51
N VAL A 135 11.50 -9.67 -7.20
CA VAL A 135 11.10 -8.61 -6.26
C VAL A 135 11.98 -8.58 -5.01
N VAL A 136 12.21 -7.39 -4.49
CA VAL A 136 12.96 -7.16 -3.25
C VAL A 136 12.39 -5.95 -2.51
N ALA A 137 12.26 -6.08 -1.18
CA ALA A 137 11.94 -4.96 -0.29
C ALA A 137 13.23 -4.28 0.16
N MET A 138 13.55 -3.11 -0.40
CA MET A 138 14.78 -2.37 -0.07
C MET A 138 14.60 -0.86 -0.19
N ASN A 139 15.42 -0.09 0.53
CA ASN A 139 15.54 1.37 0.46
C ASN A 139 14.19 2.13 0.44
N SER A 140 14.19 3.30 -0.21
CA SER A 140 13.00 4.09 -0.53
C SER A 140 12.65 3.98 -2.03
N LEU A 141 11.44 4.38 -2.41
CA LEU A 141 10.98 4.40 -3.81
C LEU A 141 11.97 5.16 -4.71
N THR A 142 12.28 6.41 -4.39
CA THR A 142 13.15 7.28 -5.21
C THR A 142 14.56 6.72 -5.33
N THR A 143 15.10 6.14 -4.24
CA THR A 143 16.42 5.48 -4.28
C THR A 143 16.40 4.27 -5.23
N ASN A 144 15.37 3.43 -5.17
CA ASN A 144 15.27 2.26 -6.05
C ASN A 144 15.12 2.67 -7.52
N LEU A 145 14.37 3.75 -7.81
CA LEU A 145 14.29 4.29 -9.16
C LEU A 145 15.66 4.74 -9.68
N HIS A 146 16.49 5.40 -8.86
CA HIS A 146 17.86 5.72 -9.24
C HIS A 146 18.72 4.49 -9.54
N LEU A 147 18.63 3.44 -8.72
CA LEU A 147 19.38 2.20 -8.94
C LEU A 147 18.97 1.51 -10.25
N LEU A 148 17.67 1.48 -10.54
CA LEU A 148 17.14 0.98 -11.80
C LEU A 148 17.63 1.84 -12.97
N MET A 149 17.46 3.16 -12.91
CA MET A 149 17.86 4.06 -13.99
C MET A 149 19.37 4.01 -14.27
N THR A 150 20.21 3.95 -13.24
CA THR A 150 21.66 3.82 -13.40
C THR A 150 22.03 2.56 -14.20
N SER A 151 21.25 1.50 -14.06
CA SER A 151 21.47 0.23 -14.78
C SER A 151 20.86 0.26 -16.19
N PHE A 152 19.62 0.71 -16.31
CA PHE A 152 18.81 0.57 -17.54
C PHE A 152 18.90 1.76 -18.50
N TYR A 153 19.16 2.98 -18.00
CA TYR A 153 19.33 4.15 -18.84
C TYR A 153 20.77 4.21 -19.36
N GLN A 154 20.98 3.57 -20.51
CA GLN A 154 22.26 3.51 -21.22
C GLN A 154 22.14 4.30 -22.54
N PRO A 155 22.18 5.66 -22.49
CA PRO A 155 21.87 6.48 -23.65
C PRO A 155 22.92 6.32 -24.76
N THR A 156 22.44 6.29 -25.99
CA THR A 156 23.25 6.33 -27.21
C THR A 156 22.92 7.57 -28.02
N LYS A 157 23.75 7.94 -28.99
CA LYS A 157 23.51 9.10 -29.88
C LYS A 157 22.10 9.12 -30.51
N ASN A 158 21.53 7.94 -30.80
CA ASN A 158 20.23 7.82 -31.46
C ASN A 158 19.08 7.46 -30.50
N ARG A 159 19.39 7.13 -29.23
CA ARG A 159 18.41 6.71 -28.23
C ARG A 159 18.88 7.17 -26.84
N TYR A 160 18.50 8.38 -26.47
CA TYR A 160 18.87 9.03 -25.20
C TYR A 160 17.67 9.69 -24.50
N LYS A 161 16.48 9.70 -25.09
CA LYS A 161 15.31 10.34 -24.50
C LYS A 161 14.64 9.38 -23.51
N ILE A 162 14.16 9.94 -22.40
CA ILE A 162 13.27 9.26 -21.46
C ILE A 162 11.87 9.86 -21.66
N LEU A 163 10.87 9.00 -21.77
CA LEU A 163 9.47 9.42 -21.82
C LEU A 163 8.89 9.37 -20.40
N ILE A 164 8.30 10.46 -19.96
CA ILE A 164 7.60 10.60 -18.69
C ILE A 164 6.36 11.49 -18.90
N GLU A 165 5.31 11.29 -18.11
CA GLU A 165 4.10 12.09 -18.14
C GLU A 165 4.35 13.54 -17.70
N GLN A 166 3.55 14.47 -18.22
CA GLN A 166 3.77 15.91 -18.03
C GLN A 166 3.69 16.35 -16.56
N ASN A 167 2.83 15.73 -15.76
CA ASN A 167 2.61 16.07 -14.35
C ASN A 167 3.03 14.93 -13.44
N ALA A 168 4.22 14.39 -13.70
CA ALA A 168 4.80 13.35 -12.87
C ALA A 168 4.98 13.81 -11.42
N PHE A 169 5.00 12.85 -10.50
CA PHE A 169 5.29 13.16 -9.11
C PHE A 169 6.69 13.82 -9.01
N PRO A 170 6.89 14.88 -8.20
CA PRO A 170 8.11 15.67 -8.27
C PRO A 170 9.40 14.87 -8.08
N SER A 171 9.41 13.84 -7.22
CA SER A 171 10.61 13.02 -7.04
C SER A 171 10.99 12.24 -8.30
N ASP A 172 10.00 11.76 -9.04
CA ASP A 172 10.19 10.93 -10.24
C ASP A 172 10.72 11.79 -11.39
N TYR A 173 10.17 13.01 -11.52
CA TYR A 173 10.72 14.04 -12.40
C TYR A 173 12.20 14.31 -12.07
N TYR A 174 12.54 14.54 -10.80
CA TYR A 174 13.93 14.81 -10.41
C TYR A 174 14.85 13.60 -10.57
N VAL A 175 14.35 12.37 -10.45
CA VAL A 175 15.10 11.16 -10.79
C VAL A 175 15.48 11.18 -12.27
N VAL A 176 14.52 11.39 -13.16
CA VAL A 176 14.77 11.42 -14.61
C VAL A 176 15.71 12.56 -14.99
N ALA A 177 15.41 13.78 -14.55
CA ALA A 177 16.20 14.99 -14.75
C ALA A 177 17.67 14.80 -14.35
N SER A 178 17.92 14.33 -13.12
CA SER A 178 19.29 14.09 -12.65
C SER A 178 20.01 12.96 -13.41
N GLN A 179 19.31 11.92 -13.86
CA GLN A 179 19.90 10.83 -14.64
C GLN A 179 20.27 11.27 -16.07
N ILE A 180 19.46 12.13 -16.70
CA ILE A 180 19.76 12.76 -17.99
C ILE A 180 21.03 13.61 -17.87
N ARG A 181 21.09 14.47 -16.85
CA ARG A 181 22.26 15.32 -16.58
C ARG A 181 23.51 14.51 -16.27
N LEU A 182 23.39 13.43 -15.49
CA LEU A 182 24.51 12.53 -15.17
C LEU A 182 25.08 11.88 -16.43
N ALA A 183 24.25 11.61 -17.43
CA ALA A 183 24.67 11.10 -18.73
C ALA A 183 25.21 12.17 -19.71
N GLY A 184 25.27 13.44 -19.29
CA GLY A 184 25.82 14.55 -20.08
C GLY A 184 24.85 15.17 -21.10
N TYR A 185 23.54 14.98 -20.92
CA TYR A 185 22.50 15.60 -21.74
C TYR A 185 21.79 16.73 -21.00
N ASP A 186 21.14 17.61 -21.75
CA ASP A 186 20.23 18.62 -21.22
C ASP A 186 18.81 18.03 -21.06
N GLU A 187 18.09 18.47 -20.02
CA GLU A 187 16.81 17.90 -19.58
C GLU A 187 15.58 18.57 -20.20
#